data_AF-A0A6C0EMK1-F1
#
_entry.id   AF-A0A6C0EMK1-F1
#
_cell.length_a   1.000
_cell.length_b   1.000
_cell.length_c   1.000
_cell.angle_alpha   90.00
_cell.angle_beta   90.00
_cell.angle_gamma   90.00
#
_symmetry.space_group_name_H-M   'P 1'
#
loop_
_entity.id
_entity.type
_entity.pdbx_description
1 polymer ?
#
loop_
_entity_poly.entity_id
_entity_poly.type
_entity_poly.pdbx_seq_one_letter_code
_entity_poly.pdbx_strand_id
1 'polypeptide(L)'
;MSVYSAQNKSLLWQLLSDHPNQKNNPKKFQHVLEYRVTEINKNRFKFNNDLMMMNKEIIKQFAQEMPKQQPPAIKKTPPMTKGQLFEQNLKVQQKDFNTLINKQKPEDIDFSDKTADEPIDARMVDTTLQERERELKKIMAQYNPNENSAKQWLTGESTSAHLKIDDSSNITIEPTVLTDEIRERRVRFEVKENIKSSAPVVNAMSFLQKLKKSDAEGILRYLKRIEETQAIIIDLLKQRN
;
A
#
# COMPACT_ATOMS: atom_id res chain seq x y z
N MET A 1 21.42 -9.22 24.54
CA MET A 1 21.26 -7.77 24.27
C MET A 1 20.26 -7.19 25.27
N SER A 2 20.48 -5.99 25.79
CA SER A 2 19.65 -5.39 26.84
C SER A 2 18.92 -4.14 26.34
N VAL A 3 17.70 -3.91 26.84
CA VAL A 3 16.90 -2.70 26.55
C VAL A 3 17.63 -1.43 27.00
N TYR A 4 18.46 -1.54 28.04
CA TYR A 4 19.22 -0.42 28.60
C TYR A 4 20.52 -0.11 27.82
N SER A 5 20.86 -0.88 26.80
CA SER A 5 22.09 -0.66 26.01
C SER A 5 22.05 0.68 25.27
N ALA A 6 23.22 1.31 25.12
CA ALA A 6 23.35 2.58 24.39
C ALA A 6 22.86 2.47 22.94
N GLN A 7 23.15 1.35 22.27
CA GLN A 7 22.69 1.06 20.92
C GLN A 7 21.16 1.01 20.83
N ASN A 8 20.51 0.31 21.76
CA ASN A 8 19.04 0.23 21.79
C ASN A 8 18.39 1.58 22.07
N LYS A 9 18.97 2.36 22.99
CA LYS A 9 18.50 3.73 23.28
C LYS A 9 18.62 4.63 22.05
N SER A 10 19.73 4.54 21.31
CA SER A 10 19.93 5.28 20.06
C SER A 10 18.92 4.87 18.99
N LEU A 11 18.62 3.57 18.86
CA LEU A 11 17.59 3.08 17.95
C LEU A 11 16.21 3.62 18.31
N LEU A 12 15.81 3.52 19.58
CA LEU A 12 14.53 4.06 20.04
C LEU A 12 14.42 5.58 19.84
N TRP A 13 15.53 6.30 20.07
CA TRP A 13 15.62 7.74 19.81
C TRP A 13 15.42 8.09 18.31
N GLN A 14 15.99 7.28 17.42
CA GLN A 14 15.82 7.46 15.98
C GLN A 14 14.40 7.10 15.52
N LEU A 15 13.84 6.00 16.01
CA LEU A 15 12.48 5.55 15.69
C LEU A 15 11.40 6.54 16.17
N LEU A 16 11.67 7.27 17.25
CA LEU A 16 10.75 8.25 17.81
C LEU A 16 11.01 9.67 17.30
N SER A 17 11.91 9.87 16.34
CA SER A 17 12.30 11.19 15.81
C SER A 17 11.13 12.06 15.32
N ASP A 18 10.05 11.43 14.86
CA ASP A 18 8.84 12.13 14.43
C ASP A 18 7.91 12.59 15.56
N HIS A 19 8.19 12.19 16.80
CA HIS A 19 7.36 12.51 17.95
C HIS A 19 7.38 14.02 18.26
N PRO A 20 6.21 14.67 18.46
CA PRO A 20 6.13 16.13 18.64
C PRO A 20 6.92 16.63 19.85
N ASN A 21 6.98 15.84 20.93
CA ASN A 21 7.76 16.20 22.13
C ASN A 21 9.27 16.14 21.89
N GLN A 22 9.75 15.34 20.94
CA GLN A 22 11.18 15.31 20.56
C GLN A 22 11.56 16.58 19.78
N LYS A 23 10.66 17.07 18.91
CA LYS A 23 10.84 18.32 18.15
C LYS A 23 10.74 19.57 19.05
N ASN A 24 9.75 19.60 19.95
CA ASN A 24 9.49 20.75 20.82
C ASN A 24 10.43 20.84 22.03
N ASN A 25 10.83 19.71 22.62
CA ASN A 25 11.70 19.70 23.79
C ASN A 25 12.57 18.43 23.87
N PRO A 26 13.70 18.39 23.13
CA PRO A 26 14.53 17.19 23.04
C PRO A 26 15.13 16.77 24.40
N LYS A 27 15.53 17.71 25.26
CA LYS A 27 16.11 17.39 26.57
C LYS A 27 15.09 16.73 27.51
N LYS A 28 13.86 17.26 27.59
CA LYS A 28 12.80 16.63 28.38
C LYS A 28 12.41 15.27 27.80
N PHE A 29 12.34 15.17 26.47
CA PHE A 29 12.04 13.92 25.79
C PHE A 29 13.08 12.83 26.08
N GLN A 30 14.36 13.19 26.09
CA GLN A 30 15.45 12.28 26.47
C GLN A 30 15.29 11.74 27.88
N HIS A 31 15.02 12.61 28.86
CA HIS A 31 14.78 12.15 30.23
C HIS A 31 13.55 11.23 30.35
N VAL A 32 12.48 11.52 29.61
CA VAL A 32 11.29 10.65 29.59
C VAL A 32 11.62 9.30 28.95
N LEU A 33 12.33 9.28 27.82
CA LEU A 33 12.76 8.03 27.17
C LEU A 33 13.65 7.20 28.09
N GLU A 34 14.63 7.81 28.75
CA GLU A 34 15.51 7.14 29.71
C GLU A 34 14.74 6.57 30.90
N TYR A 35 13.77 7.33 31.42
CA TYR A 35 12.89 6.86 32.48
C TYR A 35 12.06 5.63 32.03
N ARG A 36 11.42 5.70 30.86
CA ARG A 36 10.61 4.59 30.31
C ARG A 36 11.46 3.33 30.06
N VAL A 37 12.64 3.50 29.47
CA VAL A 37 13.61 2.41 29.27
C VAL A 37 14.01 1.77 30.61
N THR A 38 14.22 2.58 31.65
CA THR A 38 14.58 2.11 32.99
C THR A 38 13.42 1.34 33.64
N GLU A 39 12.20 1.86 33.55
CA GLU A 39 11.00 1.22 34.10
C GLU A 39 10.69 -0.11 33.41
N ILE A 40 10.81 -0.19 32.08
CA ILE A 40 10.62 -1.43 31.34
C ILE A 40 11.73 -2.43 31.67
N ASN A 41 12.97 -1.98 31.85
CA ASN A 41 14.06 -2.85 32.26
C ASN A 41 13.87 -3.41 33.68
N LYS A 42 13.31 -2.63 34.63
CA LYS A 42 12.91 -3.15 35.95
C LYS A 42 11.81 -4.21 35.84
N ASN A 43 10.89 -4.03 34.90
CA ASN A 43 9.78 -4.95 34.62
C ASN A 43 10.10 -6.02 33.57
N ARG A 44 11.38 -6.24 33.23
CA ARG A 44 11.82 -7.10 32.10
C ARG A 44 11.27 -8.53 32.14
N PHE A 45 11.03 -9.06 33.34
CA PHE A 45 10.50 -10.41 33.53
C PHE A 45 9.06 -10.56 33.03
N LYS A 46 8.27 -9.48 33.01
CA LYS A 46 6.91 -9.48 32.43
C LYS A 46 6.92 -9.67 30.91
N PHE A 47 8.05 -9.38 30.26
CA PHE A 47 8.23 -9.46 28.82
C PHE A 47 9.11 -10.63 28.42
N ASN A 48 9.27 -11.64 29.29
CA ASN A 48 10.15 -12.80 29.07
C ASN A 48 11.61 -12.42 28.76
N ASN A 49 12.06 -11.24 29.19
CA ASN A 49 13.35 -10.65 28.79
C ASN A 49 13.55 -10.50 27.27
N ASP A 50 12.47 -10.52 26.48
CA ASP A 50 12.55 -10.28 25.05
C ASP A 50 12.69 -8.77 24.75
N LEU A 51 13.83 -8.42 24.16
CA LEU A 51 14.16 -7.07 23.73
C LEU A 51 13.11 -6.50 22.78
N MET A 52 12.57 -7.33 21.87
CA MET A 52 11.60 -6.87 20.89
C MET A 52 10.29 -6.46 21.57
N MET A 53 9.79 -7.28 22.49
CA MET A 53 8.55 -6.99 23.24
C MET A 53 8.71 -5.74 24.11
N MET A 54 9.86 -5.59 24.77
CA MET A 54 10.16 -4.40 25.57
C MET A 54 10.25 -3.13 24.72
N ASN A 55 10.91 -3.19 23.55
CA ASN A 55 10.98 -2.06 22.62
C ASN A 55 9.60 -1.68 22.06
N LYS A 56 8.79 -2.68 21.68
CA LYS A 56 7.42 -2.46 21.22
C LYS A 56 6.57 -1.77 22.29
N GLU A 57 6.70 -2.18 23.55
CA GLU A 57 5.94 -1.58 24.64
C GLU A 57 6.36 -0.13 24.91
N ILE A 58 7.67 0.19 24.83
CA ILE A 58 8.16 1.57 24.95
C ILE A 58 7.56 2.44 23.84
N ILE A 59 7.64 1.99 22.59
CA ILE A 59 7.10 2.73 21.44
C ILE A 59 5.59 2.93 21.58
N LYS A 60 4.86 1.91 22.05
CA LYS A 60 3.42 1.98 22.31
C LYS A 60 3.07 3.04 23.35
N GLN A 61 3.85 3.15 24.43
CA GLN A 61 3.62 4.18 25.46
C GLN A 61 3.78 5.59 24.88
N PHE A 62 4.81 5.82 24.06
CA PHE A 62 4.97 7.10 23.36
C PHE A 62 3.86 7.35 22.34
N ALA A 63 3.39 6.32 21.62
CA ALA A 63 2.27 6.46 20.70
C ALA A 63 0.95 6.81 21.40
N GLN A 64 0.75 6.36 22.64
CA GLN A 64 -0.42 6.72 23.46
C GLN A 64 -0.34 8.12 24.06
N GLU A 65 0.89 8.57 24.38
CA GLU A 65 1.17 9.92 24.88
C GLU A 65 1.27 10.97 23.79
N MET A 66 1.35 10.56 22.51
CA MET A 66 1.13 11.49 21.42
C MET A 66 -0.19 12.19 21.72
N PRO A 67 -0.21 13.54 21.80
CA PRO A 67 -1.48 14.23 21.87
C PRO A 67 -2.25 13.66 20.71
N LYS A 68 -3.40 13.01 20.98
CA LYS A 68 -4.37 12.71 19.93
C LYS A 68 -4.47 14.03 19.22
N GLN A 69 -3.88 14.14 18.04
CA GLN A 69 -4.15 15.26 17.19
C GLN A 69 -5.67 15.19 17.15
N GLN A 70 -6.33 16.14 17.81
CA GLN A 70 -7.67 16.45 17.39
C GLN A 70 -7.49 16.58 15.88
N PRO A 71 -8.15 15.72 15.09
CA PRO A 71 -7.98 15.76 13.65
C PRO A 71 -8.06 17.23 13.28
N PRO A 72 -7.04 17.77 12.58
CA PRO A 72 -6.84 19.21 12.42
C PRO A 72 -8.20 19.79 12.13
N ALA A 73 -8.74 20.63 13.02
CA ALA A 73 -10.16 20.97 13.06
C ALA A 73 -10.67 21.06 11.63
N ILE A 74 -11.27 19.96 11.16
CA ILE A 74 -11.77 19.88 9.81
C ILE A 74 -12.87 20.90 9.92
N LYS A 75 -12.68 22.07 9.31
CA LYS A 75 -13.79 22.96 8.97
C LYS A 75 -14.83 22.00 8.45
N LYS A 76 -15.86 21.70 9.24
CA LYS A 76 -16.82 20.64 8.95
C LYS A 76 -17.39 21.01 7.60
N THR A 77 -16.82 20.47 6.53
CA THR A 77 -17.48 20.46 5.25
C THR A 77 -18.72 19.63 5.54
N PRO A 78 -19.92 20.19 5.27
CA PRO A 78 -21.15 19.47 5.53
C PRO A 78 -21.03 18.09 4.89
N PRO A 79 -21.53 17.01 5.54
CA PRO A 79 -21.46 15.67 4.99
C PRO A 79 -22.02 15.71 3.57
N MET A 80 -21.13 15.61 2.58
CA MET A 80 -21.51 15.72 1.19
C MET A 80 -22.48 14.58 0.89
N THR A 81 -23.62 14.93 0.32
CA THR A 81 -24.61 13.93 -0.09
C THR A 81 -23.99 13.05 -1.18
N LYS A 82 -24.43 11.79 -1.32
CA LYS A 82 -23.89 10.87 -2.35
C LYS A 82 -23.82 11.49 -3.76
N GLY A 83 -24.76 12.37 -4.10
CA GLY A 83 -24.75 13.13 -5.36
C GLY A 83 -23.60 14.12 -5.50
N GLN A 84 -23.23 14.84 -4.44
CA GLN A 84 -22.11 15.79 -4.45
C GLN A 84 -20.76 15.07 -4.57
N LEU A 85 -20.64 13.88 -3.96
CA LEU A 85 -19.44 13.06 -4.09
C LEU A 85 -19.29 12.49 -5.51
N PHE A 86 -20.39 12.07 -6.12
CA PHE A 86 -20.40 11.65 -7.52
C PHE A 86 -20.00 12.78 -8.46
N GLU A 87 -20.56 13.98 -8.28
CA GLU A 87 -20.24 15.14 -9.11
C GLU A 87 -18.77 15.57 -8.94
N GLN A 88 -18.22 15.46 -7.73
CA GLN A 88 -16.80 15.71 -7.48
C GLN A 88 -15.92 14.71 -8.22
N ASN A 89 -16.23 13.41 -8.13
CA ASN A 89 -15.48 12.36 -8.82
C ASN A 89 -15.56 12.52 -10.34
N LEU A 90 -16.73 12.91 -10.86
CA LEU A 90 -16.92 13.18 -12.29
C LEU A 90 -16.08 14.38 -12.76
N LYS A 91 -16.01 15.45 -11.97
CA LYS A 91 -15.15 16.61 -12.27
C LYS A 91 -13.66 16.27 -12.23
N VAL A 92 -13.23 15.39 -11.33
CA VAL A 92 -11.84 14.90 -11.30
C VAL A 92 -11.53 14.14 -12.58
N GLN A 93 -12.37 13.16 -12.94
CA GLN A 93 -12.19 12.38 -14.18
C GLN A 93 -12.21 13.25 -15.44
N GLN A 94 -13.07 14.27 -15.50
CA GLN A 94 -13.12 15.21 -16.61
C GLN A 94 -11.85 16.05 -16.73
N LYS A 95 -11.28 16.50 -15.61
CA LYS A 95 -10.01 17.24 -15.59
C LYS A 95 -8.84 16.35 -16.02
N ASP A 96 -8.80 15.12 -15.55
CA ASP A 96 -7.76 14.15 -15.93
C ASP A 96 -7.83 13.86 -17.43
N PHE A 97 -9.04 13.64 -17.96
CA PHE A 97 -9.27 13.46 -19.39
C PHE A 97 -8.83 14.67 -20.21
N ASN A 98 -9.23 15.88 -19.81
CA ASN A 98 -8.82 17.10 -20.51
C ASN A 98 -7.29 17.30 -20.50
N THR A 99 -6.62 16.89 -19.42
CA THR A 99 -5.15 16.95 -19.31
C THR A 99 -4.48 15.95 -20.24
N LEU A 100 -5.07 14.77 -20.44
CA LEU A 100 -4.59 13.75 -21.37
C LEU A 100 -4.79 14.15 -22.83
N ILE A 101 -5.94 14.75 -23.16
CA ILE A 101 -6.27 15.19 -24.51
C ILE A 101 -5.44 16.41 -24.93
N ASN A 102 -5.22 17.35 -24.01
CA ASN A 102 -4.47 18.58 -24.28
C ASN A 102 -2.98 18.48 -23.93
N LYS A 103 -2.38 17.28 -23.99
CA LYS A 103 -0.92 17.20 -23.90
C LYS A 103 -0.30 17.95 -25.07
N GLN A 104 0.65 18.83 -24.76
CA GLN A 104 1.46 19.50 -25.77
C GLN A 104 2.03 18.45 -26.72
N LYS A 105 1.82 18.65 -28.03
CA LYS A 105 2.41 17.79 -29.06
C LYS A 105 3.93 17.79 -28.82
N PRO A 106 4.60 16.62 -28.80
CA PRO A 106 6.05 16.58 -28.76
C PRO A 106 6.63 17.46 -29.88
N GLU A 107 7.76 18.09 -29.61
CA GLU A 107 8.49 18.83 -30.64
C GLU A 107 8.79 17.90 -31.83
N ASP A 108 8.64 18.43 -33.04
CA ASP A 108 8.90 17.64 -34.24
C ASP A 108 10.39 17.25 -34.26
N ILE A 109 10.64 15.94 -34.32
CA ILE A 109 12.01 15.41 -34.33
C ILE A 109 12.63 15.73 -35.69
N ASP A 110 13.69 16.53 -35.66
CA ASP A 110 14.48 16.82 -36.84
C ASP A 110 15.44 15.65 -37.10
N PHE A 111 15.14 14.85 -38.13
CA PHE A 111 15.99 13.74 -38.61
C PHE A 111 17.01 14.18 -39.66
N SER A 112 17.16 15.49 -39.92
CA SER A 112 18.26 15.93 -40.77
C SER A 112 19.57 15.63 -40.04
N ASP A 113 20.40 14.82 -40.67
CA ASP A 113 21.74 14.50 -40.21
C ASP A 113 22.59 15.78 -40.29
N LYS A 114 22.65 16.53 -39.19
CA LYS A 114 23.33 17.83 -39.12
C LYS A 114 24.81 17.72 -38.80
N THR A 115 25.36 16.52 -38.80
CA THR A 115 26.78 16.30 -38.55
C THR A 115 27.38 15.55 -39.73
N ALA A 116 28.37 16.16 -40.37
CA ALA A 116 29.39 15.37 -41.03
C ALA A 116 29.90 14.38 -39.97
N ASP A 117 29.83 13.09 -40.27
CA ASP A 117 30.17 11.98 -39.38
C ASP A 117 31.63 12.13 -38.89
N GLU A 118 31.81 12.89 -37.80
CA GLU A 118 33.11 13.10 -37.17
C GLU A 118 33.50 11.82 -36.43
N PRO A 119 34.78 11.41 -36.43
CA PRO A 119 35.21 10.21 -35.75
C PRO A 119 34.83 10.26 -34.28
N ILE A 120 34.17 9.22 -33.79
CA ILE A 120 33.74 9.10 -32.39
C ILE A 120 34.98 9.17 -31.47
N ASP A 121 35.19 10.31 -30.82
CA ASP A 121 36.20 10.46 -29.77
C ASP A 121 35.70 9.76 -28.49
N ALA A 122 36.58 9.03 -27.80
CA ALA A 122 36.24 8.23 -26.62
C ALA A 122 35.61 9.08 -25.50
N ARG A 123 35.92 10.37 -25.44
CA ARG A 123 35.32 11.33 -24.50
C ARG A 123 33.84 11.65 -24.80
N MET A 124 33.41 11.52 -26.06
CA MET A 124 32.02 11.76 -26.46
C MET A 124 31.09 10.62 -26.03
N VAL A 125 31.63 9.40 -25.85
CA VAL A 125 30.88 8.25 -25.33
C VAL A 125 30.48 8.50 -23.87
N ASP A 126 31.42 8.98 -23.05
CA ASP A 126 31.16 9.28 -21.65
C ASP A 126 30.14 10.42 -21.49
N THR A 127 30.23 11.46 -22.32
CA THR A 127 29.25 12.56 -22.28
C THR A 127 27.87 12.11 -22.73
N THR A 128 27.78 11.28 -23.77
CA THR A 128 26.50 10.75 -24.27
C THR A 128 25.85 9.82 -23.24
N LEU A 129 26.65 8.99 -22.57
CA LEU A 129 26.17 8.11 -21.50
C LEU A 129 25.65 8.94 -20.32
N GLN A 130 26.37 9.99 -19.94
CA GLN A 130 25.95 10.88 -18.85
C GLN A 130 24.67 11.65 -19.19
N GLU A 131 24.53 12.10 -20.43
CA GLU A 131 23.32 12.79 -20.90
C GLU A 131 22.10 11.85 -20.89
N ARG A 132 22.27 10.61 -21.35
CA ARG A 132 21.24 9.58 -21.25
C ARG A 132 20.87 9.23 -19.81
N GLU A 133 21.84 9.16 -18.90
CA GLU A 133 21.56 8.91 -17.49
C GLU A 133 20.74 10.05 -16.87
N ARG A 134 21.04 11.30 -17.20
CA ARG A 134 20.26 12.47 -16.75
C ARG A 134 18.84 12.46 -17.31
N GLU A 135 18.70 12.12 -18.59
CA GLU A 135 17.39 12.01 -19.23
C GLU A 135 16.53 10.92 -18.58
N LEU A 136 17.10 9.73 -18.34
CA LEU A 136 16.41 8.65 -17.63
C LEU A 136 16.00 9.06 -16.21
N LYS A 137 16.87 9.75 -15.46
CA LYS A 137 16.52 10.28 -14.12
C LYS A 137 15.36 11.27 -14.19
N LYS A 138 15.33 12.15 -15.20
CA LYS A 138 14.26 13.12 -15.41
C LYS A 138 12.94 12.44 -15.74
N ILE A 139 12.95 11.45 -16.64
CA ILE A 139 11.78 10.63 -16.99
C ILE A 139 11.29 9.88 -15.75
N MET A 140 12.16 9.17 -15.05
CA MET A 140 11.80 8.44 -13.82
C MET A 140 11.18 9.37 -12.77
N ALA A 141 11.73 10.56 -12.55
CA ALA A 141 11.16 11.53 -11.62
C ALA A 141 9.77 12.05 -12.04
N GLN A 142 9.53 12.25 -13.33
CA GLN A 142 8.24 12.69 -13.85
C GLN A 142 7.14 11.62 -13.75
N TYR A 143 7.50 10.33 -13.87
CA TYR A 143 6.56 9.20 -13.79
C TYR A 143 6.47 8.55 -12.41
N ASN A 144 7.35 8.90 -11.45
CA ASN A 144 7.30 8.43 -10.06
C ASN A 144 6.35 9.14 -9.06
N PRO A 145 5.51 10.16 -9.36
CA PRO A 145 4.62 10.70 -8.33
C PRO A 145 3.50 9.72 -7.94
N ASN A 146 3.35 8.60 -8.67
CA ASN A 146 2.38 7.54 -8.40
C ASN A 146 3.07 6.18 -8.22
N GLU A 147 4.20 6.17 -7.49
CA GLU A 147 4.95 4.95 -7.15
C GLU A 147 4.03 3.86 -6.59
N ASN A 148 2.98 4.23 -5.86
CA ASN A 148 1.96 3.30 -5.36
C ASN A 148 1.15 2.63 -6.47
N SER A 149 0.81 3.33 -7.56
CA SER A 149 0.08 2.76 -8.69
C SER A 149 0.98 1.86 -9.53
N ALA A 150 2.22 2.28 -9.80
CA ALA A 150 3.19 1.44 -10.49
C ALA A 150 3.51 0.18 -9.69
N LYS A 151 3.69 0.31 -8.37
CA LYS A 151 3.85 -0.82 -7.44
C LYS A 151 2.62 -1.72 -7.47
N GLN A 152 1.40 -1.19 -7.42
CA GLN A 152 0.18 -2.01 -7.54
C GLN A 152 0.08 -2.80 -8.85
N TRP A 153 0.54 -2.23 -9.96
CA TRP A 153 0.63 -2.94 -11.26
C TRP A 153 1.69 -4.04 -11.24
N LEU A 154 2.84 -3.79 -10.61
CA LEU A 154 3.97 -4.72 -10.54
C LEU A 154 3.76 -5.84 -9.53
N THR A 155 3.17 -5.55 -8.37
CA THR A 155 2.95 -6.50 -7.27
C THR A 155 1.62 -7.24 -7.41
N GLY A 156 0.74 -6.81 -8.33
CA GLY A 156 -0.55 -7.46 -8.57
C GLY A 156 -1.43 -7.51 -7.32
N GLU A 157 -1.29 -6.57 -6.38
CA GLU A 157 -1.93 -6.63 -5.06
C GLU A 157 -3.48 -6.58 -5.12
N SER A 158 -4.05 -6.32 -6.30
CA SER A 158 -5.50 -6.42 -6.54
C SER A 158 -5.96 -7.75 -7.18
N THR A 159 -5.05 -8.60 -7.64
CA THR A 159 -5.38 -9.92 -8.21
C THR A 159 -4.32 -10.96 -7.85
N SER A 160 -4.65 -11.78 -6.86
CA SER A 160 -3.92 -13.00 -6.50
C SER A 160 -3.56 -13.87 -7.72
N ALA A 161 -2.26 -14.07 -8.01
CA ALA A 161 -1.66 -15.38 -8.34
C ALA A 161 -0.19 -15.29 -8.86
N HIS A 162 0.69 -16.07 -8.22
CA HIS A 162 1.81 -16.84 -8.80
C HIS A 162 3.09 -16.19 -9.36
N LEU A 163 3.42 -14.93 -9.07
CA LEU A 163 4.79 -14.42 -9.27
C LEU A 163 5.42 -14.03 -7.94
N LYS A 164 6.29 -14.90 -7.42
CA LYS A 164 7.21 -14.54 -6.32
C LYS A 164 8.44 -13.91 -6.94
N ILE A 165 8.46 -12.59 -7.02
CA ILE A 165 9.68 -11.85 -7.32
C ILE A 165 10.45 -11.74 -6.00
N ASP A 166 11.62 -12.35 -5.94
CA ASP A 166 12.53 -12.26 -4.80
C ASP A 166 13.50 -11.10 -5.02
N ASP A 167 13.18 -9.95 -4.45
CA ASP A 167 13.97 -8.71 -4.53
C ASP A 167 15.35 -8.84 -3.85
N SER A 168 15.65 -9.96 -3.18
CA SER A 168 16.90 -10.19 -2.46
C SER A 168 17.91 -11.08 -3.19
N SER A 169 17.62 -11.51 -4.42
CA SER A 169 18.54 -12.33 -5.21
C SER A 169 19.68 -11.48 -5.79
N ASN A 170 20.86 -11.57 -5.17
CA ASN A 170 22.10 -11.03 -5.70
C ASN A 170 22.60 -11.96 -6.82
N ILE A 171 22.00 -11.86 -8.01
CA ILE A 171 22.39 -12.64 -9.18
C ILE A 171 23.56 -11.92 -9.85
N THR A 172 24.77 -12.48 -9.75
CA THR A 172 25.92 -12.01 -10.52
C THR A 172 25.66 -12.30 -12.00
N ILE A 173 25.38 -11.26 -12.78
CA ILE A 173 25.22 -11.35 -14.23
C ILE A 173 26.62 -11.34 -14.84
N GLU A 174 27.16 -12.53 -15.09
CA GLU A 174 28.39 -12.69 -15.88
C GLU A 174 28.05 -12.53 -17.38
N PRO A 175 28.79 -11.70 -18.14
CA PRO A 175 28.57 -11.58 -19.58
C PRO A 175 28.88 -12.93 -20.26
N THR A 176 27.86 -13.53 -20.87
CA THR A 176 28.05 -14.76 -21.65
C THR A 176 28.72 -14.39 -22.97
N VAL A 177 29.98 -14.80 -23.14
CA VAL A 177 30.66 -14.73 -24.44
C VAL A 177 29.99 -15.77 -25.35
N LEU A 178 29.40 -15.30 -26.45
CA LEU A 178 28.82 -16.13 -27.49
C LEU A 178 29.94 -16.92 -28.18
N THR A 179 30.19 -18.16 -27.76
CA THR A 179 30.98 -19.11 -28.53
C THR A 179 30.04 -19.99 -29.36
N ASP A 180 30.42 -20.26 -30.61
CA ASP A 180 29.62 -20.91 -31.67
C ASP A 180 29.18 -22.37 -31.38
N GLU A 181 29.37 -22.90 -30.17
CA GLU A 181 29.02 -24.28 -29.80
C GLU A 181 27.68 -24.38 -29.06
N ILE A 182 26.68 -23.61 -29.46
CA ILE A 182 25.32 -23.75 -28.93
C ILE A 182 24.70 -25.02 -29.54
N ARG A 183 24.89 -26.16 -28.88
CA ARG A 183 24.08 -27.36 -29.14
C ARG A 183 22.61 -26.98 -29.03
N GLU A 184 21.85 -27.14 -30.11
CA GLU A 184 20.40 -26.91 -30.15
C GLU A 184 19.68 -27.70 -29.04
N ARG A 185 19.48 -27.09 -27.87
CA ARG A 185 18.64 -27.66 -26.82
C ARG A 185 17.19 -27.42 -27.21
N ARG A 186 16.61 -28.41 -27.89
CA ARG A 186 15.17 -28.42 -28.15
C ARG A 186 14.42 -28.77 -26.87
N VAL A 187 13.59 -27.84 -26.41
CA VAL A 187 12.68 -28.02 -25.27
C VAL A 187 11.67 -29.11 -25.63
N ARG A 188 11.61 -30.18 -24.83
CA ARG A 188 10.52 -31.16 -24.90
C ARG A 188 9.69 -31.04 -23.62
N PHE A 189 8.38 -30.96 -23.79
CA PHE A 189 7.42 -30.97 -22.70
C PHE A 189 6.98 -32.41 -22.45
N GLU A 190 7.26 -32.95 -21.26
CA GLU A 190 6.58 -34.16 -20.77
C GLU A 190 5.25 -33.75 -20.14
N VAL A 191 4.16 -33.95 -20.88
CA VAL A 191 2.81 -33.85 -20.32
C VAL A 191 2.52 -35.14 -19.58
N LYS A 192 2.63 -35.12 -18.24
CA LYS A 192 2.06 -36.17 -17.40
C LYS A 192 0.57 -35.88 -17.22
N GLU A 193 -0.28 -36.59 -17.95
CA GLU A 193 -1.71 -36.64 -17.66
C GLU A 193 -1.92 -37.37 -16.34
N ASN A 194 -1.94 -36.63 -15.24
CA ASN A 194 -2.33 -37.16 -13.94
C ASN A 194 -3.85 -37.28 -13.91
N ILE A 195 -4.38 -38.42 -14.37
CA ILE A 195 -5.77 -38.82 -14.19
C ILE A 195 -5.97 -39.16 -12.72
N LYS A 196 -6.06 -38.14 -11.86
CA LYS A 196 -6.57 -38.17 -10.48
C LYS A 196 -6.51 -36.77 -9.88
N SER A 197 -7.46 -35.92 -10.26
CA SER A 197 -8.11 -35.00 -9.33
C SER A 197 -9.32 -34.36 -10.00
N SER A 198 -10.48 -34.65 -9.42
CA SER A 198 -11.71 -33.88 -9.52
C SER A 198 -11.43 -32.39 -9.71
N ALA A 199 -11.74 -31.86 -10.90
CA ALA A 199 -11.81 -30.42 -11.12
C ALA A 199 -12.73 -29.78 -10.06
N PRO A 200 -12.31 -28.70 -9.37
CA PRO A 200 -13.25 -27.92 -8.60
C PRO A 200 -14.07 -27.12 -9.60
N VAL A 201 -15.23 -27.66 -9.98
CA VAL A 201 -16.33 -26.84 -10.49
C VAL A 201 -16.61 -25.83 -9.39
N VAL A 202 -16.15 -24.59 -9.58
CA VAL A 202 -16.37 -23.50 -8.64
C VAL A 202 -17.89 -23.32 -8.55
N ASN A 203 -18.45 -23.88 -7.48
CA ASN A 203 -19.87 -24.08 -7.31
C ASN A 203 -20.52 -22.72 -7.01
N ALA A 204 -20.91 -21.98 -8.05
CA ALA A 204 -21.65 -20.72 -7.96
C ALA A 204 -22.94 -20.82 -7.12
N MET A 205 -23.47 -22.05 -6.94
CA MET A 205 -24.60 -22.30 -6.05
C MET A 205 -24.28 -22.06 -4.57
N SER A 206 -23.03 -22.26 -4.14
CA SER A 206 -22.64 -22.08 -2.73
C SER A 206 -22.56 -20.60 -2.33
N PHE A 207 -22.22 -19.72 -3.28
CA PHE A 207 -22.24 -18.27 -3.08
C PHE A 207 -23.67 -17.72 -3.04
N LEU A 208 -24.54 -18.15 -3.96
CA LEU A 208 -25.96 -17.76 -3.95
C LEU A 208 -26.73 -18.31 -2.73
N GLN A 209 -26.38 -19.50 -2.25
CA GLN A 209 -26.91 -20.05 -1.00
C GLN A 209 -26.47 -19.25 0.23
N LYS A 210 -25.27 -18.64 0.22
CA LYS A 210 -24.83 -17.73 1.29
C LYS A 210 -25.59 -16.40 1.28
N LEU A 211 -25.96 -15.88 0.11
CA LEU A 211 -26.82 -14.69 0.00
C LEU A 211 -28.24 -14.93 0.55
N LYS A 212 -28.82 -16.13 0.31
CA LYS A 212 -30.14 -16.51 0.86
C LYS A 212 -30.16 -16.66 2.38
N LYS A 213 -29.01 -16.81 3.04
CA LYS A 213 -28.92 -16.99 4.51
C LYS A 213 -28.72 -15.69 5.29
N SER A 214 -28.74 -14.54 4.62
CA SER A 214 -28.75 -13.25 5.33
C SER A 214 -30.17 -12.92 5.85
N ASP A 215 -30.36 -13.12 7.15
CA ASP A 215 -31.33 -12.45 8.04
C ASP A 215 -32.82 -12.36 7.67
N ALA A 216 -33.33 -13.23 6.78
CA ALA A 216 -34.77 -13.30 6.54
C ALA A 216 -35.58 -13.61 7.82
N GLU A 217 -35.06 -14.44 8.74
CA GLU A 217 -35.71 -14.77 10.01
C GLU A 217 -35.79 -13.58 10.99
N GLY A 218 -34.75 -12.75 11.03
CA GLY A 218 -34.74 -11.54 11.87
C GLY A 218 -35.77 -10.52 11.37
N ILE A 219 -35.77 -10.27 10.06
CA ILE A 219 -36.69 -9.33 9.41
C ILE A 219 -38.15 -9.79 9.55
N LEU A 220 -38.43 -11.09 9.41
CA LEU A 220 -39.78 -11.65 9.61
C LEU A 220 -40.30 -11.47 11.03
N ARG A 221 -39.44 -11.60 12.06
CA ARG A 221 -39.84 -11.33 13.46
C ARG A 221 -40.19 -9.86 13.68
N TYR A 222 -39.44 -8.93 13.09
CA TYR A 222 -39.75 -7.50 13.19
C TYR A 222 -41.06 -7.15 12.48
N LEU A 223 -41.30 -7.70 11.29
CA LEU A 223 -42.55 -7.49 10.55
C LEU A 223 -43.76 -8.03 11.31
N LYS A 224 -43.67 -9.24 11.89
CA LYS A 224 -44.74 -9.82 12.70
C LYS A 224 -45.07 -8.96 13.92
N ARG A 225 -44.04 -8.42 14.60
CA ARG A 225 -44.24 -7.51 15.74
C ARG A 225 -44.93 -6.21 15.34
N ILE A 226 -44.61 -5.68 14.15
CA ILE A 226 -45.26 -4.48 13.60
C ILE A 226 -46.73 -4.75 13.30
N GLU A 227 -47.05 -5.91 12.72
CA GLU A 227 -48.44 -6.31 12.43
C GLU A 227 -49.26 -6.46 13.72
N GLU A 228 -48.71 -7.12 14.74
CA GLU A 228 -49.35 -7.27 16.06
C GLU A 228 -49.62 -5.91 16.73
N THR A 229 -48.67 -4.96 16.64
CA THR A 229 -48.87 -3.62 17.21
C THR A 229 -49.90 -2.81 16.44
N GLN A 230 -49.95 -2.93 15.11
CA GLN A 230 -50.99 -2.27 14.30
C GLN A 230 -52.39 -2.79 14.63
N ALA A 231 -52.56 -4.10 14.84
CA ALA A 231 -53.83 -4.69 15.24
C ALA A 231 -54.34 -4.12 16.57
N ILE A 232 -53.46 -4.01 17.57
CA ILE A 232 -53.80 -3.43 18.88
C ILE A 232 -54.23 -1.95 18.74
N ILE A 233 -53.51 -1.17 17.94
CA ILE A 233 -53.83 0.24 17.71
C ILE A 233 -55.21 0.37 17.04
N ILE A 234 -55.49 -0.47 16.05
CA ILE A 234 -56.79 -0.46 15.35
C ILE A 234 -57.93 -0.80 16.31
N ASP A 235 -57.76 -1.80 17.17
CA ASP A 235 -58.79 -2.15 18.17
C ASP A 235 -59.00 -1.02 19.19
N LEU A 236 -57.92 -0.39 19.66
CA LEU A 236 -58.02 0.77 20.55
C LEU A 236 -58.73 1.96 19.89
N LEU A 237 -58.54 2.16 18.59
CA LEU A 237 -59.24 3.20 17.83
C LEU A 237 -60.72 2.85 17.61
N LYS A 238 -61.06 1.57 17.46
CA LYS A 238 -62.45 1.10 17.35
C LYS A 238 -63.22 1.18 18.66
N GLN A 239 -62.57 1.02 19.81
CA GLN A 239 -63.22 1.14 21.12
C GLN A 239 -63.45 2.59 21.56
N ARG A 240 -62.83 3.56 20.87
CA ARG A 240 -62.91 4.99 21.20
C ARG A 240 -63.94 5.77 20.38
N ASN A 241 -64.53 5.14 19.35
CA ASN A 241 -65.70 5.61 18.60
C ASN A 241 -66.92 4.81 19.01
#